data_AF-A0A3M7PCT1-F1
#
_entry.id   AF-A0A3M7PCT1-F1
#
_cell.length_a   1.000
_cell.length_b   1.000
_cell.length_c   1.000
_cell.angle_alpha   90.00
_cell.angle_beta   90.00
_cell.angle_gamma   90.00
#
_symmetry.space_group_name_H-M   'P 1'
#
loop_
_entity.id
_entity.type
_entity.pdbx_description
1 polymer ?
#
loop_
_entity_poly.entity_id
_entity_poly.type
_entity_poly.pdbx_seq_one_letter_code
_entity_poly.pdbx_strand_id
1 'polypeptide(L)'
;MLNQDEELWEKQLPTEVEKLLLKDALAERGTRDSKNDSPRRVKSQVVTYRVPHNGAVQVYDYKEKKSRVVFGPDLVMLGPDEQFTLISISGDVPKKPNVIKALCLLLGPDFFTDIIQIETSDHARLSLKLSYSWYFKINKDDEKEACKLFNVPDFVGDACKAIASRIRGAVASVGFDDFHKNSAKIIRTSVFGLDEAGSVRKEFTFKQNN
;
A
#
# COMPACT_ATOMS: atom_id res chain seq x y z
N MET A 1 40.59 -5.92 2.84
CA MET A 1 41.23 -6.29 4.12
C MET A 1 41.08 -5.09 5.02
N LEU A 2 40.60 -5.25 6.26
CA LEU A 2 40.39 -4.12 7.19
C LEU A 2 41.74 -3.53 7.59
N ASN A 3 41.78 -2.22 7.82
CA ASN A 3 42.97 -1.56 8.37
C ASN A 3 43.18 -1.90 9.85
N GLN A 4 44.33 -1.50 10.41
CA GLN A 4 44.69 -1.80 11.80
C GLN A 4 43.72 -1.18 12.83
N ASP A 5 43.08 -0.07 12.48
CA ASP A 5 42.13 0.65 13.34
C ASP A 5 40.66 0.38 12.97
N GLU A 6 40.39 -0.61 12.11
CA GLU A 6 39.04 -0.93 11.63
C GLU A 6 38.56 -2.28 12.15
N GLU A 7 37.30 -2.33 12.59
CA GLU A 7 36.61 -3.56 12.96
C GLU A 7 35.29 -3.73 12.21
N LEU A 8 34.81 -4.97 12.10
CA LEU A 8 33.51 -5.24 11.50
C LEU A 8 32.40 -4.73 12.41
N TRP A 9 31.67 -3.72 11.95
CA TRP A 9 30.52 -3.20 12.67
C TRP A 9 29.25 -4.01 12.37
N GLU A 10 28.48 -4.33 13.41
CA GLU A 10 27.21 -5.06 13.28
C GLU A 10 26.01 -4.12 13.22
N LYS A 11 25.29 -4.15 12.10
CA LYS A 11 24.03 -3.41 11.97
C LYS A 11 22.86 -4.21 12.55
N GLN A 12 22.26 -3.70 13.63
CA GLN A 12 21.02 -4.26 14.18
C GLN A 12 19.80 -3.76 13.38
N LEU A 13 18.86 -4.66 13.10
CA LEU A 13 17.58 -4.33 12.48
C LEU A 13 16.43 -4.85 13.35
N PRO A 14 15.23 -4.26 13.27
CA PRO A 14 14.04 -4.83 13.88
C PRO A 14 13.76 -6.23 13.33
N THR A 15 13.34 -7.15 14.20
CA THR A 15 13.08 -8.56 13.84
C THR A 15 12.09 -8.71 12.67
N GLU A 16 11.10 -7.82 12.60
CA GLU A 16 10.12 -7.84 11.51
C GLU A 16 10.74 -7.47 10.15
N VAL A 17 11.69 -6.53 10.14
CA VAL A 17 12.43 -6.16 8.91
C VAL A 17 13.33 -7.32 8.49
N GLU A 18 14.01 -7.97 9.43
CA GLU A 18 14.85 -9.15 9.12
C GLU A 18 14.04 -10.29 8.50
N LYS A 19 12.84 -10.57 9.03
CA LYS A 19 11.92 -11.56 8.44
C LYS A 19 11.49 -11.17 7.03
N LEU A 20 11.22 -9.89 6.80
CA LEU A 20 10.74 -9.41 5.49
C LEU A 20 11.85 -9.33 4.44
N LEU A 21 13.10 -9.11 4.84
CA LEU A 21 14.25 -9.15 3.93
C LEU A 21 14.47 -10.55 3.34
N LEU A 22 14.11 -11.59 4.09
CA LEU A 22 14.20 -12.98 3.66
C LEU A 22 13.03 -13.40 2.77
N LYS A 23 11.94 -12.62 2.76
CA LYS A 23 10.77 -12.88 1.93
C LYS A 23 10.92 -12.18 0.59
N ASP A 24 10.79 -12.95 -0.49
CA ASP A 24 10.68 -12.37 -1.82
C ASP A 24 9.30 -11.69 -1.96
N ALA A 25 9.32 -10.40 -2.27
CA ALA A 25 8.12 -9.57 -2.36
C ALA A 25 7.14 -10.02 -3.45
N LEU A 26 7.61 -10.73 -4.47
CA LEU A 26 6.77 -11.25 -5.56
C LEU A 26 6.29 -12.69 -5.33
N ALA A 27 7.05 -13.51 -4.60
CA ALA A 27 6.79 -14.95 -4.51
C ALA A 27 5.65 -15.33 -3.56
N GLU A 28 5.32 -14.52 -2.54
CA GLU A 28 4.42 -14.93 -1.44
C GLU A 28 3.01 -14.33 -1.44
N ARG A 29 2.53 -13.69 -2.52
CA ARG A 29 1.12 -13.23 -2.58
C ARG A 29 0.08 -14.37 -2.44
N GLY A 30 0.49 -15.64 -2.51
CA GLY A 30 -0.41 -16.81 -2.44
C GLY A 30 -0.06 -17.90 -1.42
N THR A 31 1.11 -17.88 -0.78
CA THR A 31 1.57 -18.98 0.08
C THR A 31 1.68 -18.55 1.53
N ARG A 32 0.67 -18.92 2.33
CA ARG A 32 0.72 -18.84 3.79
C ARG A 32 1.80 -19.81 4.31
N ASP A 33 2.74 -19.24 5.05
CA ASP A 33 3.67 -19.90 5.98
C ASP A 33 4.37 -21.16 5.46
N SER A 34 5.36 -20.96 4.58
CA SER A 34 6.48 -21.90 4.58
C SER A 34 7.37 -21.56 5.78
N LYS A 35 7.51 -22.49 6.73
CA LYS A 35 8.49 -22.41 7.82
C LYS A 35 9.89 -22.42 7.20
N ASN A 36 10.38 -21.26 6.78
CA ASN A 36 11.73 -21.16 6.24
C ASN A 36 12.71 -21.05 7.41
N ASP A 37 13.38 -22.17 7.67
CA ASP A 37 14.67 -22.25 8.37
C ASP A 37 15.73 -21.52 7.53
N SER A 38 15.56 -20.20 7.46
CA SER A 38 16.36 -19.32 6.63
C SER A 38 17.70 -19.10 7.31
N PRO A 39 18.83 -19.11 6.57
CA PRO A 39 20.13 -18.89 7.17
C PRO A 39 20.16 -17.56 7.92
N ARG A 40 20.66 -17.59 9.16
CA ARG A 40 20.74 -16.43 10.05
C ARG A 40 21.61 -15.36 9.39
N ARG A 41 21.10 -14.13 9.28
CA ARG A 41 21.82 -13.00 8.66
C ARG A 41 23.16 -12.77 9.36
N VAL A 42 24.21 -12.61 8.56
CA VAL A 42 25.52 -12.12 9.03
C VAL A 42 25.39 -10.61 9.25
N LYS A 43 25.41 -10.17 10.51
CA LYS A 43 25.09 -8.77 10.88
C LYS A 43 26.11 -7.74 10.40
N SER A 44 27.34 -8.17 10.13
CA SER A 44 28.42 -7.35 9.59
C SER A 44 28.37 -7.18 8.07
N GLN A 45 27.51 -7.93 7.37
CA GLN A 45 27.30 -7.72 5.94
C GLN A 45 26.31 -6.58 5.69
N VAL A 46 26.58 -5.83 4.61
CA VAL A 46 25.70 -4.78 4.12
C VAL A 46 24.31 -5.35 3.87
N VAL A 47 23.30 -4.65 4.37
CA VAL A 47 21.90 -5.02 4.14
C VAL A 47 21.54 -4.60 2.73
N THR A 48 21.13 -5.57 1.92
CA THR A 48 20.70 -5.34 0.55
C THR A 48 19.25 -5.78 0.38
N TYR A 49 18.51 -5.08 -0.49
CA TYR A 49 17.15 -5.44 -0.84
C TYR A 49 16.91 -5.14 -2.33
N ARG A 50 16.46 -6.14 -3.08
CA ARG A 50 16.09 -5.97 -4.49
C ARG A 50 14.66 -5.48 -4.57
N VAL A 51 14.48 -4.26 -5.08
CA VAL A 51 13.14 -3.70 -5.24
C VAL A 51 12.49 -4.35 -6.47
N PRO A 52 11.30 -4.96 -6.33
CA PRO A 52 10.59 -5.53 -7.47
C PRO A 52 10.31 -4.51 -8.57
N HIS A 53 10.15 -4.99 -9.80
CA HIS A 53 9.62 -4.15 -10.87
C HIS A 53 8.32 -3.48 -10.43
N ASN A 54 8.22 -2.18 -10.71
CA ASN A 54 7.03 -1.40 -10.36
C ASN A 54 6.73 -1.36 -8.85
N GLY A 55 7.76 -1.56 -8.03
CA GLY A 55 7.76 -1.31 -6.60
C GLY A 55 8.55 -0.05 -6.25
N ALA A 56 8.31 0.45 -5.04
CA ALA A 56 9.08 1.51 -4.41
C ALA A 56 9.42 1.12 -2.97
N VAL A 57 10.60 1.49 -2.51
CA VAL A 57 11.03 1.32 -1.12
C VAL A 57 11.45 2.67 -0.58
N GLN A 58 11.06 2.98 0.65
CA GLN A 58 11.54 4.16 1.36
C GLN A 58 12.62 3.76 2.35
N VAL A 59 13.71 4.52 2.33
CA VAL A 59 14.83 4.41 3.27
C VAL A 59 14.94 5.71 4.04
N TYR A 60 15.04 5.60 5.36
CA TYR A 60 15.21 6.74 6.26
C TYR A 60 16.63 6.74 6.85
N ASP A 61 17.37 7.83 6.64
CA ASP A 61 18.66 8.08 7.27
C ASP A 61 18.44 8.80 8.61
N TYR A 62 18.81 8.16 9.73
CA TYR A 62 18.66 8.74 11.06
C TYR A 62 19.68 9.83 11.39
N LYS A 63 20.85 9.80 10.75
CA LYS A 63 21.92 10.78 10.97
C LYS A 63 21.63 12.06 10.19
N GLU A 64 21.27 11.94 8.92
CA GLU A 64 20.92 13.10 8.08
C GLU A 64 19.46 13.55 8.25
N LYS A 65 18.61 12.73 8.87
CA LYS A 65 17.15 12.93 9.02
C LYS A 65 16.45 13.12 7.66
N LYS A 66 16.93 12.42 6.63
CA LYS A 66 16.37 12.47 5.27
C LYS A 66 15.76 11.14 4.90
N SER A 67 14.68 11.19 4.13
CA SER A 67 14.11 10.01 3.48
C SER A 67 14.48 10.03 2.01
N ARG A 68 14.86 8.88 1.46
CA ARG A 68 14.98 8.69 0.01
C ARG A 68 14.10 7.53 -0.43
N VAL A 69 13.54 7.64 -1.62
CA VAL A 69 12.71 6.62 -2.23
C VAL A 69 13.46 6.02 -3.40
N VAL A 70 13.53 4.69 -3.43
CA VAL A 70 14.17 3.95 -4.51
C VAL A 70 13.11 3.14 -5.25
N PHE A 71 13.06 3.31 -6.56
CA PHE A 71 12.14 2.60 -7.44
C PHE A 71 12.81 1.34 -8.00
N GLY A 72 12.01 0.28 -8.18
CA GLY A 72 12.50 -0.93 -8.82
C GLY A 72 12.69 -0.77 -10.34
N PRO A 73 13.58 -1.57 -10.95
CA PRO A 73 14.19 -2.80 -10.41
C PRO A 73 15.58 -2.62 -9.76
N ASP A 74 15.82 -1.54 -9.03
CA ASP A 74 17.12 -1.26 -8.43
C ASP A 74 17.41 -2.06 -7.14
N LEU A 75 18.69 -2.25 -6.85
CA LEU A 75 19.18 -2.84 -5.61
C LEU A 75 19.43 -1.72 -4.59
N VAL A 76 18.72 -1.76 -3.47
CA VAL A 76 18.95 -0.84 -2.34
C VAL A 76 20.00 -1.44 -1.42
N MET A 77 21.01 -0.65 -1.11
CA MET A 77 22.00 -0.93 -0.06
C MET A 77 21.83 0.08 1.05
N LEU A 78 21.67 -0.39 2.29
CA LEU A 78 21.56 0.51 3.44
C LEU A 78 22.94 1.00 3.89
N GLY A 79 23.04 2.30 4.11
CA GLY A 79 24.13 2.91 4.86
C GLY A 79 24.11 2.54 6.36
N PRO A 80 25.15 2.94 7.13
CA PRO A 80 25.27 2.62 8.56
C PRO A 80 24.07 3.11 9.39
N ASP A 81 23.60 4.33 9.13
CA ASP A 81 22.52 5.00 9.85
C ASP A 81 21.16 4.93 9.13
N GLU A 82 21.08 4.23 8.00
CA GLU A 82 19.85 4.09 7.21
C GLU A 82 18.99 2.90 7.68
N GLN A 83 17.66 3.02 7.62
CA GLN A 83 16.74 1.89 7.83
C GLN A 83 15.64 1.87 6.77
N PHE A 84 15.11 0.68 6.49
CA PHE A 84 13.90 0.54 5.69
C PHE A 84 12.67 1.01 6.46
N THR A 85 11.81 1.79 5.80
CA THR A 85 10.48 2.08 6.33
C THR A 85 9.59 0.85 6.15
N LEU A 86 9.07 0.33 7.25
CA LEU A 86 8.08 -0.74 7.21
C LEU A 86 6.72 -0.19 6.78
N ILE A 87 6.08 -0.83 5.81
CA ILE A 87 4.72 -0.52 5.38
C ILE A 87 3.76 -1.54 6.00
N SER A 88 2.64 -1.07 6.51
CA SER A 88 1.59 -1.87 7.12
C SER A 88 0.26 -1.55 6.45
N ILE A 89 -0.21 -2.46 5.60
CA ILE A 89 -1.35 -2.26 4.71
C ILE A 89 -2.53 -3.13 5.17
N SER A 90 -3.74 -2.60 5.00
CA SER A 90 -4.98 -3.33 5.20
C SER A 90 -5.08 -4.53 4.24
N GLY A 91 -5.45 -5.69 4.80
CA GLY A 91 -5.61 -6.96 4.08
C GLY A 91 -6.97 -7.60 4.34
N ASP A 92 -7.18 -8.83 3.87
CA ASP A 92 -8.44 -9.59 4.01
C ASP A 92 -9.67 -9.00 3.29
N VAL A 93 -10.79 -9.74 3.37
CA VAL A 93 -12.12 -9.40 2.86
C VAL A 93 -13.15 -9.89 3.90
N PRO A 94 -13.77 -9.01 4.72
CA PRO A 94 -13.66 -7.54 4.75
C PRO A 94 -12.27 -7.05 5.16
N LYS A 95 -11.93 -5.82 4.76
CA LYS A 95 -10.61 -5.23 5.00
C LYS A 95 -10.36 -5.01 6.49
N LYS A 96 -9.22 -5.52 6.96
CA LYS A 96 -8.72 -5.34 8.33
C LYS A 96 -7.38 -4.61 8.31
N PRO A 97 -7.16 -3.64 9.22
CA PRO A 97 -5.91 -2.90 9.29
C PRO A 97 -4.75 -3.80 9.72
N ASN A 98 -3.53 -3.44 9.30
CA ASN A 98 -2.27 -4.05 9.74
C ASN A 98 -2.13 -5.57 9.48
N VAL A 99 -2.77 -6.09 8.43
CA VAL A 99 -2.67 -7.51 8.07
C VAL A 99 -1.43 -7.79 7.22
N ILE A 100 -1.13 -6.91 6.26
CA ILE A 100 -0.02 -7.09 5.32
C ILE A 100 1.12 -6.19 5.76
N LYS A 101 2.26 -6.78 6.09
CA LYS A 101 3.51 -6.05 6.35
C LYS A 101 4.47 -6.26 5.20
N ALA A 102 5.04 -5.19 4.67
CA ALA A 102 5.96 -5.24 3.53
C ALA A 102 7.04 -4.17 3.64
N LEU A 103 8.18 -4.41 2.96
CA LEU A 103 9.24 -3.41 2.79
C LEU A 103 9.06 -2.58 1.53
N CYS A 104 8.38 -3.12 0.51
CA CYS A 104 8.11 -2.43 -0.74
C CYS A 104 6.62 -2.12 -0.91
N LEU A 105 6.34 -0.93 -1.44
CA LEU A 105 5.03 -0.53 -1.94
C LEU A 105 4.95 -0.89 -3.42
N LEU A 106 3.93 -1.66 -3.80
CA LEU A 106 3.66 -1.94 -5.21
C LEU A 106 2.84 -0.80 -5.79
N LEU A 107 3.23 -0.31 -6.97
CA LEU A 107 2.66 0.92 -7.55
C LEU A 107 1.41 0.65 -8.41
N GLY A 108 1.07 -0.61 -8.67
CA GLY A 108 -0.02 -0.98 -9.57
C GLY A 108 0.34 -0.75 -11.06
N PRO A 109 -0.48 -1.19 -12.03
CA PRO A 109 -1.90 -1.47 -11.87
C PRO A 109 -2.16 -2.76 -11.11
N ASP A 110 -3.08 -2.69 -10.16
CA ASP A 110 -3.52 -3.83 -9.35
C ASP A 110 -4.97 -3.59 -8.89
N PHE A 111 -5.54 -4.54 -8.17
CA PHE A 111 -6.86 -4.39 -7.56
C PHE A 111 -6.90 -4.97 -6.15
N PHE A 112 -7.76 -4.40 -5.31
CA PHE A 112 -8.11 -5.02 -4.03
C PHE A 112 -9.62 -5.12 -3.88
N THR A 113 -10.06 -6.17 -3.20
CA THR A 113 -11.48 -6.42 -2.90
C THR A 113 -11.79 -6.08 -1.46
N ASP A 114 -13.01 -5.60 -1.20
CA ASP A 114 -13.54 -5.36 0.14
C ASP A 114 -15.03 -5.73 0.22
N ILE A 115 -15.53 -5.92 1.44
CA ILE A 115 -16.96 -6.08 1.74
C ILE A 115 -17.38 -4.92 2.64
N ILE A 116 -18.34 -4.13 2.16
CA ILE A 116 -18.92 -3.01 2.91
C ILE A 116 -20.39 -3.29 3.24
N GLN A 117 -20.79 -2.91 4.44
CA GLN A 117 -22.20 -2.90 4.83
C GLN A 117 -22.79 -1.52 4.62
N ILE A 118 -23.96 -1.48 4.00
CA ILE A 118 -24.71 -0.26 3.66
C ILE A 118 -26.16 -0.41 4.12
N GLU A 119 -26.83 0.73 4.28
CA GLU A 119 -28.25 0.82 4.62
C GLU A 119 -28.90 1.83 3.67
N THR A 120 -30.04 1.46 3.09
CA THR A 120 -30.85 2.29 2.20
C THR A 120 -31.84 3.15 2.98
N SER A 121 -32.54 4.08 2.31
CA SER A 121 -33.52 4.97 2.97
C SER A 121 -34.74 4.24 3.56
N ASP A 122 -35.03 3.04 3.07
CA ASP A 122 -36.06 2.12 3.55
C ASP A 122 -35.52 1.07 4.53
N HIS A 123 -34.36 1.32 5.15
CA HIS A 123 -33.72 0.48 6.16
C HIS A 123 -33.34 -0.93 5.69
N ALA A 124 -33.19 -1.14 4.37
CA ALA A 124 -32.67 -2.40 3.86
C ALA A 124 -31.16 -2.45 4.07
N ARG A 125 -30.69 -3.46 4.81
CA ARG A 125 -29.28 -3.68 5.07
C ARG A 125 -28.69 -4.61 4.02
N LEU A 126 -27.67 -4.13 3.31
CA LEU A 126 -27.01 -4.89 2.24
C LEU A 126 -25.52 -5.02 2.51
N SER A 127 -24.96 -6.13 2.03
CA SER A 127 -23.52 -6.39 2.03
C SER A 127 -23.01 -6.36 0.60
N LEU A 128 -22.15 -5.39 0.29
CA LEU A 128 -21.60 -5.19 -1.06
C LEU A 128 -20.16 -5.66 -1.10
N LYS A 129 -19.87 -6.64 -1.97
CA LYS A 129 -18.52 -7.02 -2.32
C LYS A 129 -18.05 -6.19 -3.51
N LEU A 130 -17.04 -5.35 -3.30
CA LEU A 130 -16.53 -4.42 -4.30
C LEU A 130 -15.07 -4.72 -4.61
N SER A 131 -14.68 -4.57 -5.86
CA SER A 131 -13.28 -4.64 -6.31
C SER A 131 -12.88 -3.29 -6.87
N TYR A 132 -11.78 -2.75 -6.39
CA TYR A 132 -11.27 -1.44 -6.79
C TYR A 132 -9.99 -1.63 -7.57
N SER A 133 -9.98 -1.23 -8.85
CA SER A 133 -8.77 -1.15 -9.65
C SER A 133 -8.05 0.15 -9.34
N TRP A 134 -6.75 0.08 -9.07
CA TRP A 134 -5.94 1.21 -8.65
C TRP A 134 -4.55 1.16 -9.28
N TYR A 135 -3.93 2.32 -9.35
CA TYR A 135 -2.54 2.52 -9.74
C TYR A 135 -2.08 3.86 -9.14
N PHE A 136 -0.81 3.98 -8.81
CA PHE A 136 -0.21 5.24 -8.39
C PHE A 136 0.21 6.05 -9.62
N LYS A 137 -0.18 7.33 -9.67
CA LYS A 137 0.17 8.23 -10.77
C LYS A 137 1.27 9.19 -10.33
N ILE A 138 2.52 8.79 -10.55
CA ILE A 138 3.69 9.50 -10.03
C ILE A 138 4.72 9.78 -11.13
N ASN A 139 5.40 10.92 -11.04
CA ASN A 139 6.64 11.12 -11.79
C ASN A 139 7.81 10.58 -10.96
N LYS A 140 8.50 9.54 -11.48
CA LYS A 140 9.62 8.90 -10.77
C LYS A 140 10.86 9.79 -10.66
N ASP A 141 10.96 10.80 -11.51
CA ASP A 141 12.10 11.72 -11.54
C ASP A 141 11.98 12.85 -10.49
N ASP A 142 10.79 13.06 -9.92
CA ASP A 142 10.58 14.07 -8.88
C ASP A 142 10.62 13.43 -7.48
N GLU A 143 11.71 13.69 -6.76
CA GLU A 143 11.93 13.20 -5.40
C GLU A 143 10.84 13.64 -4.40
N LYS A 144 10.25 14.84 -4.60
CA LYS A 144 9.17 15.32 -3.74
C LYS A 144 7.88 14.55 -3.99
N GLU A 145 7.59 14.20 -5.23
CA GLU A 145 6.45 13.32 -5.53
C GLU A 145 6.70 11.89 -5.07
N ALA A 146 7.93 11.38 -5.20
CA ALA A 146 8.33 10.08 -4.71
C ALA A 146 8.10 9.95 -3.19
N CYS A 147 8.44 10.99 -2.42
CA CYS A 147 8.16 11.00 -0.99
C CYS A 147 6.66 10.97 -0.65
N LYS A 148 5.79 11.55 -1.50
CA LYS A 148 4.33 11.56 -1.24
C LYS A 148 3.72 10.17 -1.19
N LEU A 149 4.28 9.18 -1.89
CA LEU A 149 3.76 7.81 -1.89
C LEU A 149 3.68 7.22 -0.48
N PHE A 150 4.63 7.59 0.39
CA PHE A 150 4.78 7.05 1.74
C PHE A 150 4.14 7.96 2.81
N ASN A 151 3.51 9.07 2.42
CA ASN A 151 2.80 9.94 3.37
C ASN A 151 1.55 9.27 3.97
N VAL A 152 0.98 8.29 3.27
CA VAL A 152 -0.19 7.54 3.72
C VAL A 152 0.27 6.12 4.07
N PRO A 153 0.37 5.77 5.37
CA PRO A 153 0.91 4.48 5.80
C PRO A 153 0.09 3.28 5.33
N ASP A 154 -1.24 3.41 5.30
CA ASP A 154 -2.18 2.37 4.88
C ASP A 154 -3.12 2.89 3.79
N PHE A 155 -2.58 3.05 2.57
CA PHE A 155 -3.35 3.58 1.45
C PHE A 155 -4.58 2.73 1.10
N VAL A 156 -4.51 1.40 1.26
CA VAL A 156 -5.65 0.50 0.99
C VAL A 156 -6.74 0.73 2.02
N GLY A 157 -6.38 0.79 3.31
CA GLY A 157 -7.33 1.05 4.38
C GLY A 157 -8.00 2.41 4.22
N ASP A 158 -7.23 3.45 3.91
CA ASP A 158 -7.76 4.79 3.73
C ASP A 158 -8.62 4.92 2.46
N ALA A 159 -8.21 4.29 1.36
CA ALA A 159 -9.03 4.22 0.14
C ALA A 159 -10.36 3.49 0.41
N CYS A 160 -10.33 2.31 1.05
CA CYS A 160 -11.53 1.58 1.43
C CYS A 160 -12.45 2.38 2.34
N LYS A 161 -11.91 3.03 3.39
CA LYS A 161 -12.70 3.88 4.29
C LYS A 161 -13.36 5.04 3.55
N ALA A 162 -12.62 5.75 2.70
CA ALA A 162 -13.12 6.89 1.96
C ALA A 162 -14.20 6.46 0.96
N ILE A 163 -13.98 5.38 0.21
CA ILE A 163 -14.94 4.86 -0.76
C ILE A 163 -16.19 4.33 -0.05
N ALA A 164 -16.04 3.55 1.02
CA ALA A 164 -17.15 3.04 1.81
C ALA A 164 -18.01 4.17 2.40
N SER A 165 -17.36 5.24 2.89
CA SER A 165 -18.06 6.43 3.40
C SER A 165 -18.91 7.10 2.33
N ARG A 166 -18.36 7.30 1.12
CA ARG A 166 -19.09 7.87 -0.03
C ARG A 166 -20.27 7.02 -0.45
N ILE A 167 -20.08 5.71 -0.57
CA ILE A 167 -21.14 4.78 -0.97
C ILE A 167 -22.24 4.76 0.10
N ARG A 168 -21.90 4.66 1.38
CA ARG A 168 -22.90 4.71 2.47
C ARG A 168 -23.70 6.01 2.45
N GLY A 169 -23.02 7.15 2.29
CA GLY A 169 -23.68 8.45 2.23
C GLY A 169 -24.65 8.58 1.04
N ALA A 170 -24.28 8.06 -0.13
CA ALA A 170 -25.12 8.11 -1.32
C ALA A 170 -26.28 7.10 -1.29
N VAL A 171 -26.07 5.91 -0.71
CA VAL A 171 -27.12 4.87 -0.68
C VAL A 171 -28.15 5.14 0.41
N ALA A 172 -27.78 5.84 1.50
CA ALA A 172 -28.70 6.20 2.56
C ALA A 172 -29.88 7.09 2.10
N SER A 173 -29.76 7.78 0.97
CA SER A 173 -30.83 8.60 0.38
C SER A 173 -31.66 7.89 -0.70
N VAL A 174 -31.31 6.65 -1.04
CA VAL A 174 -31.93 5.88 -2.14
C VAL A 174 -32.67 4.67 -1.56
N GLY A 175 -33.88 4.40 -2.05
CA GLY A 175 -34.65 3.22 -1.65
C GLY A 175 -34.09 1.94 -2.25
N PHE A 176 -34.34 0.79 -1.62
CA PHE A 176 -33.79 -0.49 -2.03
C PHE A 176 -34.07 -0.84 -3.50
N ASP A 177 -35.31 -0.64 -3.98
CA ASP A 177 -35.69 -1.00 -5.36
C ASP A 177 -34.92 -0.17 -6.41
N ASP A 178 -34.77 1.13 -6.18
CA ASP A 178 -33.99 2.00 -7.06
C ASP A 178 -32.50 1.65 -7.00
N PHE A 179 -31.96 1.40 -5.79
CA PHE A 179 -30.59 0.95 -5.63
C PHE A 179 -30.35 -0.40 -6.31
N HIS A 180 -31.29 -1.34 -6.24
CA HIS A 180 -31.18 -2.65 -6.86
C HIS A 180 -31.11 -2.55 -8.40
N LYS A 181 -31.95 -1.70 -9.00
CA LYS A 181 -31.98 -1.47 -10.45
C LYS A 181 -30.79 -0.65 -10.97
N ASN A 182 -30.34 0.35 -10.21
CA ASN A 182 -29.36 1.34 -10.64
C ASN A 182 -28.02 1.28 -9.89
N SER A 183 -27.75 0.20 -9.15
CA SER A 183 -26.59 0.02 -8.26
C SER A 183 -25.25 0.43 -8.89
N ALA A 184 -24.97 -0.06 -10.11
CA ALA A 184 -23.74 0.23 -10.82
C ALA A 184 -23.55 1.74 -11.09
N LYS A 185 -24.61 2.44 -11.46
CA LYS A 185 -24.57 3.89 -11.71
C LYS A 185 -24.42 4.65 -10.39
N ILE A 186 -25.20 4.30 -9.36
CA ILE A 186 -25.15 4.96 -8.05
C ILE A 186 -23.77 4.83 -7.40
N ILE A 187 -23.19 3.62 -7.40
CA ILE A 187 -21.85 3.38 -6.84
C ILE A 187 -20.80 4.17 -7.62
N ARG A 188 -20.79 4.11 -8.96
CA ARG A 188 -19.77 4.83 -9.75
C ARG A 188 -19.91 6.35 -9.61
N THR A 189 -21.12 6.88 -9.62
CA THR A 189 -21.37 8.32 -9.43
C THR A 189 -20.97 8.79 -8.03
N SER A 190 -21.27 8.00 -6.98
CA SER A 190 -20.90 8.36 -5.61
C SER A 190 -19.37 8.35 -5.38
N VAL A 191 -18.65 7.46 -6.04
CA VAL A 191 -17.19 7.35 -5.90
C VAL A 191 -16.46 8.34 -6.79
N PHE A 192 -16.71 8.32 -8.10
CA PHE A 192 -15.97 9.12 -9.08
C PHE A 192 -16.49 10.55 -9.22
N GLY A 193 -17.75 10.80 -8.87
CA GLY A 193 -18.42 12.06 -9.13
C GLY A 193 -18.83 12.23 -10.60
N LEU A 194 -19.46 13.36 -10.88
CA LEU A 194 -19.89 13.77 -12.22
C LEU A 194 -18.92 14.79 -12.82
N ASP A 195 -18.80 14.78 -14.13
CA ASP A 195 -18.16 15.85 -14.90
C ASP A 195 -19.13 17.00 -15.16
N GLU A 196 -18.63 18.06 -15.81
CA GLU A 196 -19.40 19.26 -16.15
C GLU A 196 -20.55 18.96 -17.14
N ALA A 197 -20.47 17.84 -17.87
CA ALA A 197 -21.49 17.37 -18.80
C ALA A 197 -22.49 16.40 -18.15
N GLY A 198 -22.40 16.14 -16.84
CA GLY A 198 -23.26 15.22 -16.10
C GLY A 198 -22.95 13.73 -16.33
N SER A 199 -21.84 13.40 -16.97
CA SER A 199 -21.34 12.03 -17.15
C SER A 199 -20.44 11.60 -15.98
N VAL A 200 -20.36 10.30 -15.74
CA VAL A 200 -19.57 9.75 -14.62
C VAL A 200 -18.08 9.80 -14.95
N ARG A 201 -17.27 10.36 -14.05
CA ARG A 201 -15.81 10.39 -14.23
C ARG A 201 -15.22 8.98 -14.26
N LYS A 202 -14.08 8.82 -14.95
CA LYS A 202 -13.42 7.52 -15.12
C LYS A 202 -12.51 7.15 -13.95
N GLU A 203 -11.99 8.14 -13.23
CA GLU A 203 -11.03 7.94 -12.15
C GLU A 203 -11.31 8.87 -10.97
N PHE A 204 -10.88 8.45 -9.78
CA PHE A 204 -10.89 9.25 -8.57
C PHE A 204 -9.49 9.24 -7.97
N THR A 205 -8.92 10.43 -7.75
CA THR A 205 -7.53 10.59 -7.31
C THR A 205 -7.46 10.98 -5.84
N PHE A 206 -6.61 10.30 -5.08
CA PHE A 206 -6.30 10.64 -3.70
C PHE A 206 -5.11 11.61 -3.67
N LYS A 207 -5.38 12.91 -3.49
CA LYS A 207 -4.34 13.96 -3.52
C LYS A 207 -3.22 13.82 -2.49
N GLN A 208 -3.41 13.00 -1.46
CA GLN A 208 -2.45 12.85 -0.35
C GLN A 208 -1.23 11.99 -0.75
N ASN A 209 -1.43 11.01 -1.64
CA ASN A 209 -0.40 10.06 -2.05
C ASN A 209 -0.46 9.66 -3.54
N ASN A 210 -1.21 10.42 -4.36
CA ASN A 210 -1.37 10.25 -5.81
C ASN A 210 -2.01 8.93 -6.23
#